data_AF-A0A891GWX1-F1
#
_entry.id   AF-A0A891GWX1-F1
#
_cell.length_a   1.000
_cell.length_b   1.000
_cell.length_c   1.000
_cell.angle_alpha   90.00
_cell.angle_beta   90.00
_cell.angle_gamma   90.00
#
_symmetry.space_group_name_H-M   'P 1'
#
loop_
_entity.id
_entity.type
_entity.pdbx_description
1 polymer ?
#
loop_
_entity_poly.entity_id
_entity_poly.type
_entity_poly.pdbx_seq_one_letter_code
_entity_poly.pdbx_strand_id
1 'polypeptide(L)'
;MPQHRLILDKKTQSTYHAISFTTMQLPCFNEYRELFYDLNKRKIVPNNIKELLTPCGLAFWIMDDGSKHGEGLHLSVYGFTNTDVDKLIFTLQDKFNLKCSIHYNKDNKPRIYIFKESMSILILLVKPYFIKEMLYKLGL
;
A
#
# COMPACT_ATOMS: atom_id res chain seq x y z
N MET A 1 -20.83 -8.87 -10.20
CA MET A 1 -20.09 -10.13 -10.33
C MET A 1 -18.65 -9.83 -10.71
N PRO A 2 -17.65 -10.51 -10.12
CA PRO A 2 -16.29 -10.44 -10.59
C PRO A 2 -16.19 -10.84 -12.06
N GLN A 3 -15.39 -10.12 -12.81
CA GLN A 3 -15.14 -10.31 -14.24
C GLN A 3 -13.74 -10.88 -14.41
N HIS A 4 -13.65 -12.04 -15.08
CA HIS A 4 -12.38 -12.59 -15.54
C HIS A 4 -11.98 -11.94 -16.87
N ARG A 5 -10.72 -11.56 -17.00
CA ARG A 5 -10.16 -10.89 -18.18
C ARG A 5 -8.80 -11.49 -18.54
N LEU A 6 -8.54 -11.62 -19.83
CA LEU A 6 -7.20 -11.89 -20.36
C LEU A 6 -6.56 -10.56 -20.73
N ILE A 7 -5.40 -10.27 -20.16
CA ILE A 7 -4.64 -9.04 -20.38
C ILE A 7 -3.36 -9.39 -21.14
N LEU A 8 -3.23 -8.88 -22.36
CA LEU A 8 -1.99 -8.97 -23.13
C LEU A 8 -1.02 -7.88 -22.68
N ASP A 9 0.12 -8.28 -22.10
CA ASP A 9 1.23 -7.36 -21.87
C ASP A 9 1.99 -7.14 -23.19
N LYS A 10 1.86 -5.94 -23.75
CA LYS A 10 2.49 -5.56 -25.01
C LYS A 10 4.03 -5.62 -24.97
N LYS A 11 4.64 -5.50 -23.78
CA LYS A 11 6.11 -5.51 -23.64
C LYS A 11 6.68 -6.91 -23.67
N THR A 12 6.03 -7.84 -22.97
CA THR A 12 6.49 -9.23 -22.83
C THR A 12 5.80 -10.19 -23.80
N GLN A 13 4.80 -9.71 -24.55
CA GLN A 13 3.89 -10.52 -25.38
C GLN A 13 3.18 -11.67 -24.63
N SER A 14 3.21 -11.64 -23.30
CA SER A 14 2.61 -12.66 -22.44
C SER A 14 1.16 -12.28 -22.11
N THR A 15 0.30 -13.29 -22.03
CA THR A 15 -1.11 -13.11 -21.64
C THR A 15 -1.28 -13.48 -20.16
N TYR A 16 -1.91 -12.59 -19.40
CA TYR A 16 -2.16 -12.75 -17.97
C TYR A 16 -3.65 -12.86 -17.70
N HIS A 17 -4.02 -13.67 -16.70
CA HIS A 17 -5.37 -13.70 -16.18
C HIS A 17 -5.54 -12.64 -15.09
N ALA A 18 -6.62 -11.87 -15.18
CA ALA A 18 -6.99 -10.89 -14.17
C ALA A 18 -8.46 -11.08 -13.76
N ILE A 19 -8.74 -10.81 -12.50
CA ILE A 19 -10.11 -10.73 -11.97
C ILE A 19 -10.33 -9.29 -11.52
N SER A 20 -11.50 -8.74 -11.83
CA SER A 20 -11.86 -7.39 -11.41
C SER A 20 -13.33 -7.30 -11.06
N PHE A 21 -13.65 -6.43 -10.11
CA PHE A 21 -15.03 -6.05 -9.83
C PHE A 21 -15.07 -4.56 -9.53
N THR A 22 -16.25 -3.96 -9.68
CA THR A 22 -16.52 -2.56 -9.34
C THR A 22 -17.77 -2.53 -8.48
N THR A 23 -17.75 -1.73 -7.43
CA THR A 23 -18.92 -1.49 -6.57
C THR A 23 -19.88 -0.51 -7.24
N MET A 24 -21.12 -0.43 -6.74
CA MET A 24 -22.02 0.66 -7.11
C MET A 24 -21.50 1.99 -6.56
N GLN A 25 -21.74 3.08 -7.28
CA GLN A 25 -21.43 4.44 -6.82
C GLN A 25 -22.47 4.86 -5.78
N LEU A 26 -22.13 4.73 -4.50
CA LEU A 26 -23.01 5.06 -3.39
C LEU A 26 -22.48 6.28 -2.60
N PRO A 27 -23.36 7.16 -2.07
CA PRO A 27 -22.95 8.34 -1.32
C PRO A 27 -22.06 8.07 -0.10
N CYS A 28 -22.16 6.88 0.51
CA CYS A 28 -21.30 6.50 1.63
C CYS A 28 -19.79 6.45 1.27
N PHE A 29 -19.45 6.37 -0.02
CA PHE A 29 -18.04 6.46 -0.46
C PHE A 29 -17.54 7.90 -0.59
N ASN A 30 -18.42 8.91 -0.52
CA ASN A 30 -18.02 10.31 -0.63
C ASN A 30 -17.13 10.74 0.54
N GLU A 31 -17.37 10.22 1.75
CA GLU A 31 -16.54 10.50 2.93
C GLU A 31 -15.06 10.14 2.66
N TYR A 32 -14.80 8.97 2.06
CA TYR A 32 -13.44 8.58 1.68
C TYR A 32 -12.91 9.39 0.51
N ARG A 33 -13.77 9.71 -0.47
CA ARG A 33 -13.36 10.52 -1.62
C ARG A 33 -12.88 11.90 -1.17
N GLU A 34 -13.61 12.55 -0.28
CA GLU A 34 -13.30 13.89 0.22
C GLU A 34 -12.03 13.92 1.07
N LEU A 35 -11.74 12.85 1.81
CA LEU A 35 -10.50 12.72 2.57
C LEU A 35 -9.27 12.48 1.69
N PHE A 36 -9.39 11.62 0.68
CA PHE A 36 -8.23 11.10 -0.07
C PHE A 36 -8.04 11.70 -1.46
N TYR A 37 -8.90 12.64 -1.90
CA TYR A 37 -8.75 13.32 -3.19
C TYR A 37 -8.84 14.84 -3.05
N ASP A 38 -7.93 15.55 -3.73
CA ASP A 38 -7.97 17.01 -3.81
C ASP A 38 -9.04 17.53 -4.80
N LEU A 39 -9.22 18.85 -4.85
CA LEU A 39 -10.14 19.52 -5.78
C LEU A 39 -9.83 19.22 -7.25
N ASN A 40 -8.58 18.88 -7.57
CA ASN A 40 -8.11 18.49 -8.90
C ASN A 40 -8.30 16.98 -9.17
N LYS A 41 -9.01 16.26 -8.30
CA LYS A 41 -9.27 14.82 -8.38
C LYS A 41 -8.00 13.96 -8.31
N ARG A 42 -6.91 14.48 -7.75
CA ARG A 42 -5.68 13.71 -7.51
C ARG A 42 -5.73 13.07 -6.14
N LYS A 43 -5.27 11.83 -6.05
CA LYS A 43 -5.16 11.11 -4.77
C LYS A 43 -4.11 11.79 -3.89
N ILE A 44 -4.41 11.99 -2.62
CA ILE A 44 -3.54 12.61 -1.62
C ILE A 44 -3.49 11.77 -0.34
N VAL A 45 -2.52 12.04 0.53
CA VAL A 45 -2.52 11.51 1.90
C VAL A 45 -3.05 12.60 2.83
N PRO A 46 -4.19 12.38 3.52
CA PRO A 46 -4.78 13.38 4.39
C PRO A 46 -3.91 13.66 5.61
N ASN A 47 -4.07 14.84 6.20
CA ASN A 47 -3.27 15.24 7.37
C ASN A 47 -3.56 14.37 8.60
N ASN A 48 -4.78 13.82 8.71
CA ASN A 48 -5.20 12.91 9.78
C ASN A 48 -4.95 11.42 9.43
N ILE A 49 -4.02 11.12 8.52
CA ILE A 49 -3.71 9.73 8.16
C ILE A 49 -3.22 8.92 9.38
N LYS A 50 -2.58 9.60 10.35
CA LYS A 50 -2.16 8.97 11.59
C LYS A 50 -3.34 8.41 12.36
N GLU A 51 -4.46 9.13 12.47
CA GLU A 51 -5.65 8.63 13.14
C GLU A 51 -6.31 7.52 12.31
N LEU A 52 -6.44 7.73 10.99
CA LEU A 52 -7.18 6.86 10.08
C LEU A 52 -6.51 5.49 9.83
N LEU A 53 -5.18 5.44 9.72
CA LEU A 53 -4.47 4.21 9.35
C LEU A 53 -4.44 3.23 10.52
N THR A 54 -5.18 2.13 10.43
CA THR A 54 -5.22 1.07 11.44
C THR A 54 -4.28 -0.09 11.08
N PRO A 55 -4.02 -1.05 11.99
CA PRO A 55 -3.30 -2.29 11.66
C PRO A 55 -3.90 -3.06 10.47
N CYS A 56 -5.23 -3.10 10.39
CA CYS A 56 -5.97 -3.70 9.28
C CYS A 56 -5.75 -2.92 7.97
N GLY A 57 -5.83 -1.59 8.01
CA GLY A 57 -5.54 -0.75 6.86
C GLY A 57 -4.10 -0.90 6.36
N LEU A 58 -3.13 -0.99 7.27
CA LEU A 58 -1.74 -1.27 6.92
C LEU A 58 -1.57 -2.66 6.30
N ALA A 59 -2.29 -3.67 6.80
CA ALA A 59 -2.28 -5.00 6.22
C ALA A 59 -2.77 -5.01 4.77
N PHE A 60 -3.89 -4.34 4.49
CA PHE A 60 -4.44 -4.22 3.14
C PHE A 60 -3.51 -3.44 2.21
N TRP A 61 -2.89 -2.37 2.72
CA TRP A 61 -1.91 -1.62 1.96
C TRP A 61 -0.67 -2.46 1.58
N ILE A 62 -0.16 -3.29 2.50
CA ILE A 62 0.96 -4.20 2.20
C ILE A 62 0.52 -5.29 1.21
N MET A 63 -0.69 -5.83 1.35
CA MET A 63 -1.20 -6.84 0.42
C MET A 63 -1.32 -6.29 -1.00
N ASP A 64 -1.68 -5.01 -1.16
CA ASP A 64 -1.76 -4.34 -2.46
C ASP A 64 -0.34 -3.96 -2.98
N ASP A 65 0.32 -3.02 -2.31
CA ASP A 65 1.54 -2.35 -2.80
C ASP A 65 2.85 -2.80 -2.13
N GLY A 66 2.77 -3.73 -1.18
CA GLY A 66 3.92 -4.27 -0.46
C GLY A 66 4.69 -5.34 -1.22
N SER A 67 6.00 -5.38 -1.03
CA SER A 67 6.89 -6.39 -1.62
C SER A 67 8.06 -6.69 -0.70
N LYS A 68 8.41 -7.97 -0.54
CA LYS A 68 9.59 -8.40 0.21
C LYS A 68 10.86 -7.82 -0.43
N HIS A 69 11.77 -7.29 0.38
CA HIS A 69 13.06 -6.80 -0.08
C HIS A 69 14.16 -7.14 0.93
N GLY A 70 15.00 -8.12 0.59
CA GLY A 70 15.99 -8.66 1.52
C GLY A 70 15.29 -9.20 2.78
N GLU A 71 15.73 -8.70 3.94
CA GLU A 71 15.14 -8.99 5.25
C GLU A 71 14.05 -7.98 5.66
N GLY A 72 13.72 -7.01 4.80
CA GLY A 72 12.71 -5.98 5.04
C GLY A 72 11.56 -6.00 4.03
N LEU A 73 10.81 -4.90 3.99
CA LEU A 73 9.63 -4.74 3.14
C LEU A 73 9.65 -3.38 2.44
N HIS A 74 9.37 -3.36 1.14
CA HIS A 74 9.08 -2.13 0.40
C HIS A 74 7.57 -1.92 0.24
N LEU A 75 7.13 -0.68 0.45
CA LEU A 75 5.82 -0.18 0.01
C LEU A 75 6.03 0.77 -1.18
N SER A 76 5.38 0.47 -2.30
CA SER A 76 5.41 1.35 -3.48
C SER A 76 4.51 2.56 -3.27
N VAL A 77 5.06 3.78 -3.41
CA VAL A 77 4.32 5.04 -3.17
C VAL A 77 4.44 6.00 -4.36
N TYR A 78 4.56 5.46 -5.57
CA TYR A 78 4.88 6.23 -6.79
C TYR A 78 3.85 7.31 -7.17
N GLY A 79 2.61 7.16 -6.70
CA GLY A 79 1.52 8.09 -7.00
C GLY A 79 1.41 9.27 -6.03
N PHE A 80 2.29 9.35 -5.02
CA PHE A 80 2.22 10.32 -3.95
C PHE A 80 3.34 11.37 -4.05
N THR A 81 3.06 12.58 -3.56
CA THR A 81 4.06 13.65 -3.44
C THR A 81 5.03 13.35 -2.30
N ASN A 82 6.19 14.03 -2.26
CA ASN A 82 7.12 13.87 -1.14
C ASN A 82 6.45 14.20 0.20
N THR A 83 5.65 15.25 0.27
CA THR A 83 4.88 15.63 1.47
C THR A 83 3.92 14.53 1.90
N ASP A 84 3.27 13.85 0.96
CA ASP A 84 2.39 12.71 1.26
C ASP A 84 3.20 11.53 1.81
N VAL A 85 4.35 11.23 1.20
CA VAL A 85 5.27 10.17 1.64
C VAL A 85 5.80 10.46 3.05
N ASP A 86 6.12 11.72 3.36
CA ASP A 86 6.57 12.12 4.69
C ASP A 86 5.50 11.88 5.76
N LYS A 87 4.22 12.18 5.48
CA LYS A 87 3.10 11.86 6.38
C LYS A 87 2.98 10.36 6.64
N LEU A 88 3.15 9.54 5.59
CA LEU A 88 3.09 8.09 5.70
C LEU A 88 4.25 7.56 6.54
N ILE A 89 5.48 8.02 6.31
CA ILE A 89 6.66 7.63 7.09
C ILE A 89 6.50 8.03 8.55
N PHE A 90 6.10 9.28 8.81
CA PHE A 90 5.84 9.74 10.18
C PHE A 90 4.80 8.87 10.88
N THR A 91 3.72 8.50 10.18
CA THR A 91 2.69 7.61 10.73
C THR A 91 3.25 6.22 11.04
N LEU A 92 4.04 5.63 10.13
CA LEU A 92 4.66 4.32 10.34
C LEU A 92 5.62 4.31 11.54
N GLN A 93 6.44 5.35 11.66
CA GLN A 93 7.40 5.50 12.75
C GLN A 93 6.72 5.78 14.09
N ASP A 94 5.85 6.79 14.15
CA ASP A 94 5.31 7.28 15.42
C ASP A 94 4.14 6.41 15.95
N LYS A 95 3.21 6.00 15.08
CA LYS A 95 2.03 5.21 15.51
C LYS A 95 2.34 3.73 15.67
N PHE A 96 3.13 3.17 14.76
CA PHE A 96 3.37 1.72 14.70
C PHE A 96 4.75 1.30 15.18
N ASN A 97 5.60 2.26 15.57
CA ASN A 97 6.97 2.00 16.00
C ASN A 97 7.78 1.22 14.96
N LEU A 98 7.56 1.53 13.67
CA LEU A 98 8.25 0.90 12.55
C LEU A 98 9.36 1.81 12.05
N LYS A 99 10.60 1.35 12.18
CA LYS A 99 11.75 1.97 11.55
C LYS A 99 11.58 1.84 10.04
N CYS A 100 11.53 2.98 9.35
CA CYS A 100 11.45 3.04 7.90
C CYS A 100 12.12 4.29 7.31
N SER A 101 12.46 4.25 6.03
CA SER A 101 13.08 5.35 5.27
C SER A 101 12.58 5.40 3.82
N ILE A 102 12.83 6.51 3.12
CA ILE A 102 12.57 6.60 1.67
C ILE A 102 13.74 5.97 0.92
N HIS A 103 13.43 5.00 0.07
CA HIS A 103 14.31 4.47 -0.96
C HIS A 103 13.80 4.87 -2.34
N TYR A 104 14.69 4.87 -3.33
CA TYR A 104 14.34 5.12 -4.73
C TYR A 104 14.67 3.89 -5.57
N ASN A 105 13.79 3.52 -6.49
CA ASN A 105 14.08 2.49 -7.46
C ASN A 105 15.02 3.01 -8.57
N LYS A 106 15.41 2.14 -9.51
CA LYS A 106 16.26 2.52 -10.66
C LYS A 106 15.68 3.62 -11.54
N ASP A 107 14.35 3.77 -11.55
CA ASP A 107 13.63 4.80 -12.32
C ASP A 107 13.36 6.07 -11.48
N ASN A 108 14.07 6.25 -10.37
CA ASN A 108 13.91 7.36 -9.42
C ASN A 108 12.49 7.50 -8.84
N LYS A 109 11.76 6.38 -8.70
CA LYS A 109 10.43 6.35 -8.08
C LYS A 109 10.52 6.01 -6.58
N PRO A 110 9.79 6.72 -5.71
CA PRO A 110 9.89 6.57 -4.27
C PRO A 110 9.25 5.28 -3.76
N ARG A 111 9.89 4.68 -2.76
CA ARG A 111 9.41 3.53 -1.98
C ARG A 111 9.66 3.80 -0.51
N ILE A 112 8.78 3.35 0.36
CA ILE A 112 9.07 3.29 1.79
C ILE A 112 9.71 1.92 2.06
N TYR A 113 10.91 1.91 2.63
CA TYR A 113 11.56 0.69 3.11
C TYR A 113 11.36 0.56 4.61
N ILE A 114 10.65 -0.49 5.03
CA ILE A 114 10.56 -0.89 6.43
C ILE A 114 11.73 -1.82 6.71
N PHE A 115 12.56 -1.43 7.68
CA PHE A 115 13.79 -2.13 7.98
C PHE A 115 13.52 -3.47 8.67
N LYS A 116 14.49 -4.38 8.56
CA LYS A 116 14.42 -5.72 9.16
C LYS A 116 14.16 -5.70 10.66
N GLU A 117 14.69 -4.71 11.38
CA GLU A 117 14.52 -4.60 12.83
C GLU A 117 13.06 -4.40 13.23
N SER A 118 12.22 -3.92 12.32
CA SER A 118 10.80 -3.70 12.53
C SER A 118 9.90 -4.80 11.95
N MET A 119 10.47 -5.81 11.28
CA MET A 119 9.65 -6.85 10.64
C MET A 119 8.91 -7.74 11.64
N SER A 120 9.50 -8.05 12.80
CA SER A 120 8.82 -8.83 13.86
C SER A 120 7.59 -8.09 14.40
N ILE A 121 7.75 -6.78 14.69
CA ILE A 121 6.66 -5.89 15.12
C ILE A 121 5.60 -5.79 14.03
N LEU A 122 6.02 -5.55 12.78
CA LEU A 122 5.12 -5.44 11.65
C LEU A 122 4.29 -6.71 11.47
N ILE A 123 4.93 -7.88 11.46
CA ILE A 123 4.26 -9.18 11.29
C ILE A 123 3.24 -9.39 12.40
N LEU A 124 3.62 -9.15 13.66
CA LEU A 124 2.68 -9.29 14.79
C LEU A 124 1.46 -8.38 14.63
N LEU A 125 1.67 -7.16 14.15
CA LEU A 125 0.64 -6.14 13.96
C LEU A 125 -0.34 -6.49 12.85
N VAL A 126 0.15 -6.95 11.70
CA VAL A 126 -0.65 -7.06 10.47
C VAL A 126 -1.11 -8.49 10.16
N LYS A 127 -0.38 -9.52 10.60
CA LYS A 127 -0.66 -10.93 10.28
C LYS A 127 -2.10 -11.37 10.59
N PRO A 128 -2.77 -10.92 11.67
CA PRO A 128 -4.17 -11.28 11.93
C PRO A 128 -5.16 -10.88 10.82
N TYR A 129 -4.78 -9.92 9.95
CA TYR A 129 -5.62 -9.40 8.87
C TYR A 129 -5.16 -9.88 7.47
N PHE A 130 -4.10 -10.69 7.39
CA PHE A 130 -3.58 -11.22 6.13
C PHE A 130 -4.33 -12.48 5.69
N ILE A 131 -4.58 -12.58 4.39
CA ILE A 131 -4.99 -13.85 3.79
C ILE A 131 -3.77 -14.77 3.62
N LYS A 132 -4.00 -16.07 3.70
CA LYS A 132 -2.95 -17.10 3.64
C LYS A 132 -2.13 -16.99 2.35
N GLU A 133 -2.78 -16.71 1.23
CA GLU A 133 -2.22 -16.65 -0.10
C GLU A 133 -1.25 -15.47 -0.29
N MET A 134 -1.29 -14.47 0.60
CA MET A 134 -0.41 -13.29 0.54
C MET A 134 0.63 -13.23 1.67
N LEU A 135 0.72 -14.27 2.52
CA LEU A 135 1.71 -14.34 3.60
C LEU A 135 3.16 -14.32 3.08
N TYR A 136 3.40 -14.77 1.84
CA TYR A 136 4.70 -14.71 1.19
C TYR A 136 5.27 -13.28 1.11
N LYS A 137 4.40 -12.24 1.08
CA LYS A 137 4.83 -10.83 1.11
C LYS A 137 5.51 -10.44 2.43
N LEU A 138 5.16 -11.12 3.53
CA LEU A 138 5.79 -10.97 4.84
C LEU A 138 7.00 -11.90 5.02
N GLY A 139 7.29 -12.75 4.03
CA GLY A 139 8.32 -13.79 4.12
C GLY A 139 7.92 -14.99 4.99
N LEU A 140 6.62 -15.22 5.15
CA LEU A 140 6.03 -16.35 5.88
C LEU A 140 5.48 -17.42 4.92
#